data_AF-A0A3A0DN56-F1
#
_entry.id   AF-A0A3A0DN56-F1
#
_cell.length_a   1.000
_cell.length_b   1.000
_cell.length_c   1.000
_cell.angle_alpha   90.00
_cell.angle_beta   90.00
_cell.angle_gamma   90.00
#
_symmetry.space_group_name_H-M   'P 1'
#
loop_
_entity.id
_entity.type
_entity.pdbx_description
1 polymer ?
#
loop_
_entity_poly.entity_id
_entity_poly.type
_entity_poly.pdbx_seq_one_letter_code
_entity_poly.pdbx_strand_id
1 'polypeptide(L)'
;MSQTPTGTGQLTPSETYLSAWTQLAQMIQEGRSFSGRERNCCFLNTRGPRFADVSAATGLDFDDDARSVAVADWDHDGDLDLWVANRTSPRVRFLRNDISSGNAHLTLELVGDPERGTNRDAVGAWVEVELGGQAPRKLVQSVVAGDGYLSQSSRRLHFGLGDATTTNAIKIERVTVRWPTGGEPGVETFAGLEPNGRYRLVQGTGRAEANAVSRNVALRPSPPQSPPQSSVARVKLLEPLPMDEYEYVDLAGQTIRSADLVGVPVLLNFWSTSCAPCLKELREFGTEKAALDRLKVRIVALNVDGLNQSDPPTADALRSVLANLKYPFYAGRANNALLAAVDKFQRRVVYRQRTLPLPLSLLIDPAGRGTMIYFGPVEPRVLLTDVLDMAADPATYRQRAVPFAGRWARDLFESHPIAVASAHLEGGYPADARAYIDKYLSQESAPPSPGRSREDVNRNLRVADMHQMTGRIAEFERKPQDAAAAYRRALEYHADHVAARAGLAWLLSTSPEDALRNGREALELVEPLANGPGRRDLAVLDALAAAYAEVGRFPDAVKMAEAALAVAKSQSDAAREREIAARLEGYRARRPHRESAPASD
;
A
#
# COMPACT_ATOMS: atom_id res chain seq x y z
N MET A 1 -21.29 16.64 7.67
CA MET A 1 -21.56 17.14 9.04
C MET A 1 -20.69 16.36 10.01
N SER A 2 -19.67 17.02 10.58
CA SER A 2 -18.77 16.43 11.58
C SER A 2 -19.47 16.43 12.93
N GLN A 3 -19.84 15.25 13.44
CA GLN A 3 -20.29 15.11 14.82
C GLN A 3 -19.06 14.85 15.70
N THR A 4 -18.64 15.87 16.45
CA THR A 4 -17.63 15.74 17.49
C THR A 4 -18.21 14.94 18.67
N PRO A 5 -17.59 13.85 19.12
CA PRO A 5 -18.08 13.14 20.31
C PRO A 5 -17.85 14.00 21.55
N THR A 6 -18.92 14.54 22.12
CA THR A 6 -18.92 15.14 23.46
C THR A 6 -19.11 14.02 24.48
N GLY A 7 -18.00 13.42 24.92
CA GLY A 7 -17.99 12.35 25.92
C GLY A 7 -17.01 12.67 27.05
N THR A 8 -17.52 12.71 28.27
CA THR A 8 -16.86 13.14 29.50
C THR A 8 -15.79 12.16 29.99
N GLY A 9 -14.54 12.55 29.80
CA GLY A 9 -13.33 11.98 30.38
C GLY A 9 -12.18 12.91 29.98
N GLN A 10 -11.37 13.38 30.92
CA GLN A 10 -10.34 14.40 30.67
C GLN A 10 -9.23 13.86 29.75
N LEU A 11 -9.47 13.90 28.44
CA LEU A 11 -8.45 13.81 27.41
C LEU A 11 -8.07 15.24 27.03
N THR A 12 -6.78 15.50 26.91
CA THR A 12 -6.28 16.76 26.34
C THR A 12 -6.84 16.95 24.92
N PRO A 13 -6.92 18.19 24.40
CA PRO A 13 -7.34 18.42 23.02
C PRO A 13 -6.54 17.62 21.99
N SER A 14 -5.25 17.36 22.27
CA SER A 14 -4.40 16.55 21.39
C SER A 14 -4.72 15.05 21.44
N GLU A 15 -5.06 14.51 22.61
CA GLU A 15 -5.50 13.12 22.76
C GLU A 15 -6.90 12.93 22.14
N THR A 16 -7.77 13.93 22.28
CA THR A 16 -9.08 13.95 21.62
C THR A 16 -8.93 13.94 20.09
N TYR A 17 -8.01 14.76 19.54
CA TYR A 17 -7.72 14.77 18.10
C TYR A 17 -7.14 13.44 17.61
N LEU A 18 -6.13 12.89 18.29
CA LEU A 18 -5.51 11.60 17.91
C LEU A 18 -6.50 10.44 18.03
N SER A 19 -7.36 10.44 19.05
CA SER A 19 -8.44 9.47 19.19
C SER A 19 -9.45 9.59 18.05
N ALA A 20 -9.88 10.81 17.72
CA ALA A 20 -10.79 11.04 16.59
C ALA A 20 -10.17 10.64 15.26
N TRP A 21 -8.89 10.93 15.04
CA TRP A 21 -8.15 10.51 13.86
C TRP A 21 -8.01 8.99 13.77
N THR A 22 -7.69 8.33 14.88
CA THR A 22 -7.62 6.85 14.96
C THR A 22 -8.97 6.22 14.63
N GLN A 23 -10.05 6.73 15.20
CA GLN A 23 -11.41 6.26 14.92
C GLN A 23 -11.78 6.48 13.45
N LEU A 24 -11.45 7.64 12.89
CA LEU A 24 -11.69 7.94 11.48
C LEU A 24 -10.87 7.02 10.56
N ALA A 25 -9.59 6.81 10.85
CA ALA A 25 -8.71 5.88 10.13
C ALA A 25 -9.25 4.45 10.19
N GLN A 26 -9.74 4.01 11.36
CA GLN A 26 -10.40 2.73 11.52
C GLN A 26 -11.68 2.63 10.68
N MET A 27 -12.56 3.64 10.74
CA MET A 27 -13.77 3.71 9.91
C MET A 27 -13.46 3.57 8.42
N ILE A 28 -12.38 4.23 7.97
CA ILE A 28 -11.86 4.16 6.60
C ILE A 28 -11.39 2.75 6.26
N GLN A 29 -10.62 2.10 7.14
CA GLN A 29 -10.14 0.73 6.96
C GLN A 29 -11.29 -0.30 6.97
N GLU A 30 -12.37 -0.02 7.71
CA GLU A 30 -13.64 -0.76 7.66
C GLU A 30 -14.42 -0.54 6.35
N GLY A 31 -13.95 0.41 5.53
CA GLY A 31 -14.47 0.74 4.22
C GLY A 31 -15.63 1.72 4.25
N ARG A 32 -15.72 2.57 5.28
CA ARG A 32 -16.54 3.78 5.24
C ARG A 32 -15.88 4.83 4.33
N SER A 33 -16.70 5.79 3.90
CA SER A 33 -16.30 6.87 3.00
C SER A 33 -16.23 8.20 3.73
N PHE A 34 -15.22 9.02 3.41
CA PHE A 34 -15.14 10.42 3.82
C PHE A 34 -16.22 11.29 3.15
N SER A 35 -16.45 11.05 1.87
CA SER A 35 -17.33 11.87 1.03
C SER A 35 -18.75 11.30 0.93
N GLY A 36 -18.97 10.09 1.46
CA GLY A 36 -20.27 9.44 1.46
C GLY A 36 -20.76 9.17 0.04
N ARG A 37 -21.81 9.90 -0.38
CA ARG A 37 -22.41 9.86 -1.73
C ARG A 37 -22.44 11.25 -2.36
N GLU A 38 -21.43 12.06 -2.06
CA GLU A 38 -21.19 13.32 -2.78
C GLU A 38 -21.06 13.00 -4.28
N ARG A 39 -21.77 13.77 -5.12
CA ARG A 39 -21.79 13.51 -6.56
C ARG A 39 -20.52 14.02 -7.21
N ASN A 40 -20.06 13.26 -8.20
CA ASN A 40 -18.98 13.69 -9.07
C ASN A 40 -19.35 14.98 -9.80
N CYS A 41 -18.37 15.86 -9.98
CA CYS A 41 -18.55 17.14 -10.66
C CYS A 41 -17.79 17.18 -11.99
N CYS A 42 -18.43 17.69 -13.03
CA CYS A 42 -17.83 18.01 -14.33
C CYS A 42 -18.04 19.49 -14.63
N PHE A 43 -16.94 20.22 -14.80
CA PHE A 43 -16.95 21.66 -15.03
C PHE A 43 -16.46 21.98 -16.44
N LEU A 44 -17.34 22.53 -17.28
CA LEU A 44 -17.02 22.97 -18.63
C LEU A 44 -16.45 24.40 -18.60
N ASN A 45 -15.24 24.59 -19.12
CA ASN A 45 -14.68 25.92 -19.30
C ASN A 45 -15.49 26.71 -20.33
N THR A 46 -15.99 27.90 -19.96
CA THR A 46 -16.83 28.74 -20.83
C THR A 46 -16.03 29.69 -21.74
N ARG A 47 -14.78 29.32 -22.04
CA ARG A 47 -13.79 30.13 -22.80
C ARG A 47 -13.44 31.45 -22.11
N GLY A 48 -13.44 31.42 -20.78
CA GLY A 48 -13.15 32.56 -19.91
C GLY A 48 -12.73 32.11 -18.51
N PRO A 49 -12.76 32.99 -17.50
CA PRO A 49 -12.34 32.64 -16.14
C PRO A 49 -13.38 31.80 -15.36
N ARG A 50 -14.53 31.51 -15.98
CA ARG A 50 -15.64 30.80 -15.33
C ARG A 50 -15.79 29.41 -15.92
N PHE A 51 -16.37 28.54 -15.10
CA PHE A 51 -16.77 27.21 -15.49
C PHE A 51 -18.27 27.04 -15.27
N ALA A 52 -18.92 26.26 -16.14
CA ALA A 52 -20.29 25.82 -15.96
C ALA A 52 -20.29 24.41 -15.39
N ASP A 53 -21.07 24.16 -14.34
CA ASP A 53 -21.35 22.80 -13.88
C ASP A 53 -22.24 22.10 -14.91
N VAL A 54 -21.69 21.07 -15.55
CA VAL A 54 -22.37 20.26 -16.58
C VAL A 54 -22.48 18.79 -16.14
N SER A 55 -22.31 18.51 -14.84
CA SER A 55 -22.23 17.15 -14.30
C SER A 55 -23.43 16.30 -14.71
N ALA A 56 -24.64 16.80 -14.46
CA ALA A 56 -25.88 16.10 -14.81
C ALA A 56 -26.11 16.02 -16.33
N ALA A 57 -25.77 17.08 -17.07
CA ALA A 57 -25.98 17.15 -18.51
C ALA A 57 -25.06 16.19 -19.28
N THR A 58 -23.87 15.92 -18.74
CA THR A 58 -22.89 14.98 -19.31
C THR A 58 -23.09 13.55 -18.81
N GLY A 59 -23.95 13.34 -17.81
CA GLY A 59 -24.14 12.04 -17.15
C GLY A 59 -22.94 11.61 -16.28
N LEU A 60 -22.08 12.56 -15.90
CA LEU A 60 -20.90 12.31 -15.06
C LEU A 60 -21.18 12.50 -13.57
N ASP A 61 -22.40 12.86 -13.18
CA ASP A 61 -22.84 13.14 -11.81
C ASP A 61 -23.13 11.88 -10.96
N PHE A 62 -22.26 10.88 -11.06
CA PHE A 62 -22.37 9.65 -10.28
C PHE A 62 -22.25 9.93 -8.78
N ASP A 63 -23.01 9.20 -7.97
CA ASP A 63 -22.96 9.23 -6.50
C ASP A 63 -21.98 8.19 -5.93
N ASP A 64 -21.04 7.75 -6.77
CA ASP A 64 -19.96 6.83 -6.45
C ASP A 64 -18.89 7.55 -5.59
N ASP A 65 -18.19 6.81 -4.73
CA ASP A 65 -17.03 7.34 -4.00
C ASP A 65 -15.77 7.30 -4.87
N ALA A 66 -15.74 8.16 -5.91
CA ALA A 66 -14.63 8.27 -6.85
C ALA A 66 -13.39 8.87 -6.20
N ARG A 67 -12.24 8.22 -6.41
CA ARG A 67 -10.95 8.70 -5.88
C ARG A 67 -9.93 8.95 -6.96
N SER A 68 -10.07 8.30 -8.11
CA SER A 68 -9.08 8.38 -9.17
C SER A 68 -9.77 8.45 -10.52
N VAL A 69 -9.20 9.22 -11.45
CA VAL A 69 -9.63 9.29 -12.84
C VAL A 69 -8.40 9.23 -13.73
N ALA A 70 -8.45 8.41 -14.76
CA ALA A 70 -7.43 8.35 -15.80
C ALA A 70 -8.10 8.61 -17.15
N VAL A 71 -7.49 9.50 -17.94
CA VAL A 71 -8.02 9.90 -19.25
C VAL A 71 -7.19 9.26 -20.36
N ALA A 72 -7.87 8.69 -21.37
CA ALA A 72 -7.22 8.13 -22.54
C ALA A 72 -8.21 8.01 -23.70
N ASP A 73 -7.78 8.29 -24.92
CA ASP A 73 -8.43 7.80 -26.14
C ASP A 73 -8.15 6.29 -26.25
N TRP A 74 -9.05 5.46 -25.70
CA TRP A 74 -8.79 4.04 -25.43
C TRP A 74 -9.07 3.14 -26.63
N ASP A 75 -10.07 3.48 -27.44
CA ASP A 75 -10.42 2.79 -28.69
C ASP A 75 -9.84 3.46 -29.94
N HIS A 76 -9.13 4.58 -29.78
CA HIS A 76 -8.38 5.27 -30.82
C HIS A 76 -9.26 5.94 -31.88
N ASP A 77 -10.44 6.43 -31.48
CA ASP A 77 -11.34 7.16 -32.37
C ASP A 77 -11.15 8.70 -32.31
N GLY A 78 -10.33 9.17 -31.36
CA GLY A 78 -9.92 10.55 -31.23
C GLY A 78 -10.70 11.36 -30.20
N ASP A 79 -11.73 10.78 -29.58
CA ASP A 79 -12.32 11.34 -28.38
C ASP A 79 -11.66 10.76 -27.11
N LEU A 80 -11.82 11.44 -25.97
CA LEU A 80 -11.16 11.05 -24.72
C LEU A 80 -12.13 10.29 -23.83
N ASP A 81 -11.77 9.06 -23.49
CA ASP A 81 -12.48 8.21 -22.54
C ASP A 81 -11.95 8.38 -21.11
N LEU A 82 -12.75 7.93 -20.15
CA LEU A 82 -12.41 7.98 -18.73
C LEU A 82 -12.45 6.60 -18.09
N TRP A 83 -11.42 6.30 -17.32
CA TRP A 83 -11.42 5.23 -16.32
C TRP A 83 -11.51 5.86 -14.93
N VAL A 84 -12.55 5.51 -14.19
CA VAL A 84 -12.74 5.99 -12.81
C VAL A 84 -12.54 4.81 -11.87
N ALA A 85 -11.69 5.00 -10.86
CA ALA A 85 -11.57 4.04 -9.75
C ALA A 85 -12.29 4.61 -8.51
N ASN A 86 -13.20 3.81 -7.98
CA ASN A 86 -13.96 4.14 -6.79
C ASN A 86 -13.42 3.38 -5.58
N ARG A 87 -13.50 4.00 -4.41
CA ARG A 87 -13.22 3.34 -3.14
C ARG A 87 -14.23 2.23 -2.85
N THR A 88 -15.48 2.45 -3.25
CA THR A 88 -16.62 1.53 -3.06
C THR A 88 -17.04 0.89 -4.38
N SER A 89 -18.15 0.15 -4.39
CA SER A 89 -18.69 -0.43 -5.62
C SER A 89 -19.37 0.67 -6.46
N PRO A 90 -19.23 0.67 -7.80
CA PRO A 90 -18.38 -0.22 -8.60
C PRO A 90 -16.89 0.15 -8.50
N ARG A 91 -15.98 -0.80 -8.30
CA ARG A 91 -14.54 -0.50 -8.07
C ARG A 91 -13.87 0.23 -9.23
N VAL A 92 -14.23 -0.13 -10.46
CA VAL A 92 -13.75 0.50 -11.69
C VAL A 92 -14.96 0.75 -12.59
N ARG A 93 -15.03 1.94 -13.14
CA ARG A 93 -16.02 2.35 -14.13
C ARG A 93 -15.28 2.82 -15.38
N PHE A 94 -15.64 2.26 -16.53
CA PHE A 94 -15.22 2.76 -17.82
C PHE A 94 -16.33 3.62 -18.41
N LEU A 95 -15.98 4.81 -18.86
CA LEU A 95 -16.86 5.77 -19.51
C LEU A 95 -16.29 6.01 -20.89
N ARG A 96 -16.90 5.37 -21.88
CA ARG A 96 -16.59 5.65 -23.28
C ARG A 96 -17.27 6.94 -23.68
N ASN A 97 -16.53 7.87 -24.25
CA ASN A 97 -17.12 9.04 -24.85
C ASN A 97 -17.65 8.65 -26.25
N ASP A 98 -18.86 9.08 -26.58
CA ASP A 98 -19.49 8.81 -27.88
C ASP A 98 -20.12 10.13 -28.41
N ILE A 99 -19.68 11.28 -27.88
CA ILE A 99 -20.23 12.59 -28.26
C ILE A 99 -19.71 12.96 -29.65
N SER A 100 -20.59 12.85 -30.64
CA SER A 100 -20.33 13.32 -32.01
C SER A 100 -20.17 14.85 -32.02
N SER A 101 -18.93 15.33 -32.01
CA SER A 101 -18.63 16.77 -31.91
C SER A 101 -18.16 17.43 -33.21
N GLY A 102 -17.76 16.65 -34.23
CA GLY A 102 -17.16 17.17 -35.47
C GLY A 102 -15.80 17.85 -35.30
N ASN A 103 -15.24 17.83 -34.08
CA ASN A 103 -13.95 18.42 -33.78
C ASN A 103 -12.80 17.54 -34.28
N ALA A 104 -11.81 18.15 -34.90
CA ALA A 104 -10.56 17.49 -35.23
C ALA A 104 -9.67 17.36 -33.99
N HIS A 105 -8.77 16.37 -34.01
CA HIS A 105 -7.80 16.11 -32.95
C HIS A 105 -6.40 15.86 -33.51
N LEU A 106 -5.40 15.79 -32.63
CA LEU A 106 -4.05 15.31 -32.93
C LEU A 106 -3.54 14.53 -31.73
N THR A 107 -3.03 13.32 -31.95
CA THR A 107 -2.44 12.49 -30.89
C THR A 107 -0.95 12.28 -31.13
N LEU A 108 -0.12 12.56 -30.13
CA LEU A 108 1.34 12.42 -30.21
C LEU A 108 1.86 11.47 -29.12
N GLU A 109 2.62 10.46 -29.54
CA GLU A 109 3.42 9.61 -28.67
C GLU A 109 4.89 10.00 -28.81
N LEU A 110 5.52 10.44 -27.72
CA LEU A 110 6.93 10.84 -27.74
C LEU A 110 7.82 9.68 -27.28
N VAL A 111 8.96 9.51 -27.94
CA VAL A 111 9.99 8.56 -27.52
C VAL A 111 11.31 9.30 -27.37
N GLY A 112 11.75 9.39 -26.12
CA GLY A 112 13.04 9.98 -25.76
C GLY A 112 14.20 9.02 -25.95
N ASP A 113 15.40 9.58 -26.05
CA ASP A 113 16.66 8.89 -26.21
C ASP A 113 17.52 9.00 -24.93
N PRO A 114 17.66 7.90 -24.15
CA PRO A 114 18.50 7.89 -22.95
C PRO A 114 19.97 8.26 -23.21
N GLU A 115 20.51 7.98 -24.40
CA GLU A 115 21.89 8.35 -24.75
C GLU A 115 22.05 9.87 -24.87
N ARG A 116 20.96 10.58 -25.13
CA ARG A 116 20.88 12.04 -25.17
C ARG A 116 20.41 12.65 -23.86
N GLY A 117 20.32 11.85 -22.80
CA GLY A 117 19.91 12.29 -21.47
C GLY A 117 18.41 12.55 -21.32
N THR A 118 17.57 11.98 -22.19
CA THR A 118 16.10 12.03 -22.07
C THR A 118 15.55 10.65 -21.71
N ASN A 119 14.63 10.56 -20.74
CA ASN A 119 14.02 9.28 -20.40
C ASN A 119 13.19 8.73 -21.58
N ARG A 120 13.09 7.40 -21.74
CA ARG A 120 12.44 6.76 -22.90
C ARG A 120 11.00 7.21 -23.14
N ASP A 121 10.28 7.53 -22.06
CA ASP A 121 8.89 7.96 -22.10
C ASP A 121 8.75 9.49 -22.28
N ALA A 122 9.88 10.19 -22.48
CA ALA A 122 9.95 11.64 -22.68
C ALA A 122 9.25 12.47 -21.58
N VAL A 123 9.14 11.94 -20.36
CA VAL A 123 8.52 12.65 -19.23
C VAL A 123 9.25 13.97 -19.00
N GLY A 124 8.50 15.07 -18.99
CA GLY A 124 9.00 16.43 -18.92
C GLY A 124 9.14 17.14 -20.27
N ALA A 125 8.94 16.46 -21.40
CA ALA A 125 8.97 17.10 -22.72
C ALA A 125 7.78 18.05 -22.91
N TRP A 126 8.00 19.17 -23.59
CA TRP A 126 6.97 20.14 -23.95
C TRP A 126 6.72 20.10 -25.45
N VAL A 127 5.45 20.10 -25.85
CA VAL A 127 5.05 20.15 -27.25
C VAL A 127 4.21 21.37 -27.52
N GLU A 128 4.63 22.13 -28.51
CA GLU A 128 3.90 23.28 -29.06
C GLU A 128 3.35 22.91 -30.44
N VAL A 129 2.04 22.97 -30.60
CA VAL A 129 1.33 22.79 -31.87
C VAL A 129 0.85 24.15 -32.33
N GLU A 130 1.39 24.61 -33.45
CA GLU A 130 1.01 25.87 -34.08
C GLU A 130 0.00 25.58 -35.20
N LEU A 131 -1.22 26.08 -34.99
CA LEU A 131 -2.30 26.00 -35.95
C LEU A 131 -2.34 27.28 -36.79
N GLY A 132 -2.39 27.12 -38.11
CA GLY A 132 -2.58 28.18 -39.09
C GLY A 132 -4.04 28.31 -39.52
N GLY A 133 -4.28 29.01 -40.63
CA GLY A 133 -5.62 29.22 -41.20
C GLY A 133 -6.28 30.51 -40.72
N GLN A 134 -7.61 30.54 -40.71
CA GLN A 134 -8.40 31.75 -40.41
C GLN A 134 -8.31 32.21 -38.94
N ALA A 135 -7.94 31.32 -38.02
CA ALA A 135 -7.77 31.62 -36.60
C ALA A 135 -6.48 30.99 -36.05
N PRO A 136 -5.30 31.57 -36.36
CA PRO A 136 -4.03 31.04 -35.90
C PRO A 136 -3.96 31.00 -34.37
N ARG A 137 -3.50 29.88 -33.82
CA ARG A 137 -3.35 29.72 -32.38
C ARG A 137 -2.29 28.68 -32.04
N LYS A 138 -1.78 28.76 -30.81
CA LYS A 138 -0.81 27.83 -30.26
C LYS A 138 -1.44 26.99 -29.17
N LEU A 139 -1.23 25.68 -29.24
CA LEU A 139 -1.60 24.75 -28.19
C LEU A 139 -0.31 24.19 -27.58
N VAL A 140 -0.27 24.08 -26.25
CA VAL A 140 0.91 23.60 -25.54
C VAL A 140 0.49 22.54 -24.54
N GLN A 141 1.20 21.42 -24.54
CA GLN A 141 1.09 20.37 -23.52
C GLN A 141 2.47 19.85 -23.16
N SER A 142 2.59 19.21 -22.00
CA SER A 142 3.80 18.51 -21.59
C SER A 142 3.50 17.06 -21.25
N VAL A 143 4.47 16.18 -21.46
CA VAL A 143 4.38 14.79 -21.02
C VAL A 143 4.61 14.78 -19.51
N VAL A 144 3.60 14.36 -18.75
CA VAL A 144 3.66 14.27 -17.31
C VAL A 144 3.67 12.82 -16.85
N ALA A 145 4.31 12.57 -15.71
CA ALA A 145 4.17 11.34 -14.95
C ALA A 145 3.78 11.73 -13.52
N GLY A 146 2.68 11.17 -13.03
CA GLY A 146 2.00 11.55 -11.80
C GLY A 146 0.92 12.60 -12.03
N ASP A 147 -0.23 12.21 -12.62
CA ASP A 147 -1.43 13.05 -12.71
C ASP A 147 -2.67 12.35 -12.11
N GLY A 148 -3.59 13.16 -11.59
CA GLY A 148 -4.70 12.67 -10.77
C GLY A 148 -4.25 12.09 -9.42
N TYR A 149 -5.20 11.58 -8.64
CA TYR A 149 -4.94 10.96 -7.35
C TYR A 149 -4.96 9.44 -7.48
N LEU A 150 -3.83 8.76 -7.19
CA LEU A 150 -3.68 7.29 -7.34
C LEU A 150 -3.99 6.76 -8.76
N SER A 151 -3.78 7.59 -9.78
CA SER A 151 -4.01 7.30 -11.20
C SER A 151 -2.82 7.78 -12.05
N GLN A 152 -2.88 7.44 -13.33
CA GLN A 152 -2.04 8.01 -14.38
C GLN A 152 -2.84 8.00 -15.68
N SER A 153 -3.09 9.17 -16.25
CA SER A 153 -3.68 9.29 -17.59
C SER A 153 -2.68 8.85 -18.66
N SER A 154 -3.16 8.67 -19.88
CA SER A 154 -2.31 8.34 -21.02
C SER A 154 -1.16 9.35 -21.16
N ARG A 155 0.05 8.85 -21.42
CA ARG A 155 1.22 9.69 -21.71
C ARG A 155 1.20 10.26 -23.14
N ARG A 156 0.23 9.83 -23.96
CA ARG A 156 0.01 10.39 -25.29
C ARG A 156 -0.61 11.77 -25.15
N LEU A 157 -0.01 12.75 -25.81
CA LEU A 157 -0.53 14.11 -25.84
C LEU A 157 -1.71 14.15 -26.80
N HIS A 158 -2.85 14.68 -26.34
CA HIS A 158 -4.06 14.84 -27.13
C HIS A 158 -4.38 16.32 -27.24
N PHE A 159 -4.43 16.81 -28.48
CA PHE A 159 -4.78 18.18 -28.82
C PHE A 159 -6.13 18.21 -29.52
N GLY A 160 -7.14 18.80 -28.88
CA GLY A 160 -8.39 19.17 -29.54
C GLY A 160 -8.15 20.37 -30.46
N LEU A 161 -8.34 20.19 -31.77
CA LEU A 161 -8.04 21.20 -32.79
C LEU A 161 -9.25 22.07 -33.16
N GLY A 162 -10.45 21.72 -32.69
CA GLY A 162 -11.71 22.44 -32.95
C GLY A 162 -12.48 21.90 -34.15
N ASP A 163 -13.63 22.53 -34.46
CA ASP A 163 -14.60 22.04 -35.44
C ASP A 163 -14.07 22.10 -36.88
N ALA A 164 -13.85 20.93 -37.48
CA ALA A 164 -13.34 20.80 -38.84
C ALA A 164 -14.40 21.10 -39.92
N THR A 165 -15.67 21.24 -39.56
CA THR A 165 -16.80 21.49 -40.47
C THR A 165 -17.12 22.97 -40.65
N THR A 166 -16.93 23.80 -39.61
CA THR A 166 -17.09 25.26 -39.71
C THR A 166 -15.80 25.99 -40.03
N THR A 167 -14.63 25.39 -39.80
CA THR A 167 -13.34 25.91 -40.27
C THR A 167 -12.88 25.16 -41.51
N ASN A 168 -13.08 25.77 -42.68
CA ASN A 168 -12.32 25.38 -43.87
C ASN A 168 -10.82 25.48 -43.54
N ALA A 169 -10.17 24.32 -43.47
CA ALA A 169 -8.75 24.04 -43.27
C ALA A 169 -8.14 24.41 -41.90
N ILE A 170 -8.44 23.63 -40.85
CA ILE A 170 -7.48 23.46 -39.74
C ILE A 170 -6.19 22.95 -40.36
N LYS A 171 -5.12 23.74 -40.27
CA LYS A 171 -3.79 23.38 -40.76
C LYS A 171 -2.80 23.38 -39.60
N ILE A 172 -2.09 22.28 -39.42
CA ILE A 172 -0.97 22.21 -38.49
C ILE A 172 0.26 22.76 -39.23
N GLU A 173 0.69 23.96 -38.86
CA GLU A 173 1.86 24.61 -39.49
C GLU A 173 3.16 24.05 -38.96
N ARG A 174 3.21 23.81 -37.64
CA ARG A 174 4.43 23.37 -36.97
C ARG A 174 4.12 22.62 -35.68
N VAL A 175 4.82 21.51 -35.45
CA VAL A 175 4.89 20.85 -34.15
C VAL A 175 6.32 20.92 -33.64
N THR A 176 6.53 21.57 -32.50
CA THR A 176 7.85 21.73 -31.88
C THR A 176 7.89 20.96 -30.57
N VAL A 177 8.87 20.08 -30.41
CA VAL A 177 9.14 19.35 -29.17
C VAL A 177 10.37 19.94 -28.50
N ARG A 178 10.26 20.30 -27.22
CA ARG A 178 11.39 20.62 -26.35
C ARG A 178 11.64 19.41 -25.45
N TRP A 179 12.77 18.75 -25.65
CA TRP A 179 13.14 17.53 -24.93
C TRP A 179 13.76 17.86 -23.56
N PRO A 180 13.44 17.08 -22.49
CA PRO A 180 13.94 17.30 -21.15
C PRO A 180 15.33 16.66 -20.99
N THR A 181 16.33 17.27 -21.61
CA THR A 181 17.75 16.89 -21.45
C THR A 181 18.29 17.49 -20.15
N GLY A 182 19.29 16.84 -19.52
CA GLY A 182 19.95 17.35 -18.31
C GLY A 182 20.81 18.61 -18.49
N GLY A 183 20.71 19.28 -19.66
CA GLY A 183 21.47 20.45 -20.09
C GLY A 183 20.58 21.44 -20.86
N GLU A 184 21.06 22.06 -21.95
CA GLU A 184 20.18 22.87 -22.81
C GLU A 184 19.08 21.98 -23.43
N PRO A 185 17.79 22.34 -23.31
CA PRO A 185 16.69 21.57 -23.88
C PRO A 185 16.86 21.44 -25.39
N GLY A 186 17.03 20.21 -25.89
CA GLY A 186 17.03 19.96 -27.33
C GLY A 186 15.68 20.35 -27.91
N VAL A 187 15.66 21.27 -28.88
CA VAL A 187 14.43 21.67 -29.59
C VAL A 187 14.41 21.01 -30.95
N GLU A 188 13.31 20.35 -31.28
CA GLU A 188 13.14 19.62 -32.53
C GLU A 188 11.77 19.93 -33.14
N THR A 189 11.76 20.12 -34.45
CA THR A 189 10.53 20.40 -35.20
C THR A 189 10.14 19.19 -36.03
N PHE A 190 8.85 18.88 -36.02
CA PHE A 190 8.24 17.81 -36.80
C PHE A 190 7.24 18.41 -37.81
N ALA A 191 7.28 17.91 -39.04
CA ALA A 191 6.45 18.35 -40.15
C ALA A 191 5.65 17.18 -40.75
N GLY A 192 4.60 17.50 -41.53
CA GLY A 192 3.76 16.51 -42.20
C GLY A 192 2.73 15.84 -41.29
N LEU A 193 2.38 16.48 -40.17
CA LEU A 193 1.29 16.03 -39.31
C LEU A 193 -0.02 16.65 -39.78
N GLU A 194 -1.01 15.80 -40.01
CA GLU A 194 -2.35 16.20 -40.42
C GLU A 194 -3.37 16.09 -39.26
N PRO A 195 -4.45 16.89 -39.27
CA PRO A 195 -5.58 16.73 -38.36
C PRO A 195 -6.14 15.30 -38.38
N ASN A 196 -6.67 14.86 -37.23
CA ASN A 196 -7.14 13.49 -36.96
C ASN A 196 -6.07 12.41 -37.09
N GLY A 197 -4.79 12.81 -37.09
CA GLY A 197 -3.68 11.90 -37.14
C GLY A 197 -3.17 11.52 -35.76
N ARG A 198 -2.61 10.31 -35.69
CA ARG A 198 -1.86 9.80 -34.54
C ARG A 198 -0.42 9.55 -34.98
N TYR A 199 0.53 10.13 -34.27
CA TYR A 199 1.95 10.08 -34.65
C TYR A 199 2.84 9.69 -33.49
N ARG A 200 3.89 8.96 -33.80
CA ARG A 200 5.01 8.68 -32.91
C ARG A 200 6.18 9.59 -33.32
N LEU A 201 6.67 10.39 -32.38
CA LEU A 201 7.78 11.32 -32.58
C LEU A 201 8.99 10.81 -31.78
N VAL A 202 10.06 10.45 -32.49
CA VAL A 202 11.28 9.92 -31.87
C VAL A 202 12.34 11.01 -31.85
N GLN A 203 12.94 11.25 -30.69
CA GLN A 203 13.98 12.25 -30.51
C GLN A 203 15.13 12.06 -31.50
N GLY A 204 15.53 13.15 -32.16
CA GLY A 204 16.67 13.19 -33.09
C GLY A 204 16.37 12.68 -34.50
N THR A 205 15.12 12.34 -34.83
CA THR A 205 14.73 11.88 -36.17
C THR A 205 14.19 12.98 -37.08
N GLY A 206 13.63 14.05 -36.51
CA GLY A 206 12.95 15.14 -37.19
C GLY A 206 11.71 14.71 -37.99
N ARG A 207 11.24 13.46 -37.81
CA ARG A 207 10.20 12.84 -38.63
C ARG A 207 9.10 12.26 -37.77
N ALA A 208 7.86 12.54 -38.15
CA ALA A 208 6.69 11.96 -37.51
C ALA A 208 6.35 10.61 -38.17
N GLU A 209 6.25 9.56 -37.36
CA GLU A 209 5.83 8.23 -37.80
C GLU A 209 4.32 8.10 -37.58
N ALA A 210 3.53 7.94 -38.65
CA ALA A 210 2.09 7.71 -38.50
C ALA A 210 1.83 6.37 -37.80
N ASN A 211 0.94 6.38 -36.80
CA ASN A 211 0.55 5.22 -36.02
C ASN A 211 -0.98 4.99 -36.15
N ALA A 212 -1.37 4.40 -37.28
CA ALA A 212 -2.77 4.18 -37.66
C ALA A 212 -3.38 2.91 -37.05
N VAL A 213 -3.19 2.68 -35.75
CA VAL A 213 -3.83 1.55 -35.06
C VAL A 213 -5.27 1.93 -34.73
N SER A 214 -6.23 1.36 -35.46
CA SER A 214 -7.66 1.41 -35.10
C SER A 214 -8.03 0.23 -34.21
N ARG A 215 -8.83 0.49 -33.16
CA ARG A 215 -9.33 -0.55 -32.27
C ARG A 215 -10.86 -0.62 -32.36
N ASN A 216 -11.37 -1.48 -33.22
CA ASN A 216 -12.81 -1.69 -33.29
C ASN A 216 -13.28 -2.55 -32.10
N VAL A 217 -13.83 -1.91 -31.07
CA VAL A 217 -14.40 -2.58 -29.88
C VAL A 217 -15.89 -2.25 -29.76
N ALA A 218 -16.74 -3.27 -29.89
CA ALA A 218 -18.17 -3.13 -29.64
C ALA A 218 -18.45 -3.30 -28.13
N LEU A 219 -18.50 -2.19 -27.40
CA LEU A 219 -18.97 -2.17 -26.01
C LEU A 219 -20.45 -1.77 -25.97
N ARG A 220 -21.22 -2.42 -25.10
CA ARG A 220 -22.61 -2.06 -24.84
C ARG A 220 -22.67 -1.37 -23.48
N PRO A 221 -23.28 -0.17 -23.38
CA PRO A 221 -23.54 0.46 -22.09
C PRO A 221 -24.34 -0.50 -21.21
N SER A 222 -23.92 -0.64 -19.95
CA SER A 222 -24.62 -1.46 -18.96
C SER A 222 -24.59 -0.79 -17.59
N PRO A 223 -25.67 -0.87 -16.80
CA PRO A 223 -25.62 -0.43 -15.43
C PRO A 223 -24.59 -1.28 -14.65
N PRO A 224 -23.86 -0.69 -13.69
CA PRO A 224 -22.94 -1.46 -12.85
C PRO A 224 -23.71 -2.55 -12.09
N GLN A 225 -23.32 -3.80 -12.28
CA GLN A 225 -23.86 -4.92 -11.51
C GLN A 225 -23.11 -5.01 -10.18
N SER A 226 -23.68 -4.42 -9.13
CA SER A 226 -23.16 -4.64 -7.78
C SER A 226 -23.71 -5.96 -7.24
N PRO A 227 -22.85 -6.89 -6.77
CA PRO A 227 -23.35 -8.08 -6.09
C PRO A 227 -24.13 -7.67 -4.84
N PRO A 228 -25.13 -8.47 -4.40
CA PRO A 228 -25.83 -8.22 -3.16
C PRO A 228 -24.83 -8.13 -2.00
N GLN A 229 -25.09 -7.22 -1.05
CA GLN A 229 -24.25 -7.10 0.13
C GLN A 229 -24.24 -8.42 0.91
N SER A 230 -23.04 -8.88 1.26
CA SER A 230 -22.85 -10.11 2.01
C SER A 230 -21.83 -9.91 3.12
N SER A 231 -22.15 -10.46 4.29
CA SER A 231 -21.19 -10.66 5.38
C SER A 231 -20.29 -11.87 5.14
N VAL A 232 -20.63 -12.71 4.15
CA VAL A 232 -19.89 -13.92 3.80
C VAL A 232 -18.81 -13.63 2.77
N ALA A 233 -17.60 -14.11 3.02
CA ALA A 233 -16.49 -14.03 2.07
C ALA A 233 -15.51 -15.21 2.29
N ARG A 234 -14.99 -15.76 1.20
CA ARG A 234 -13.94 -16.77 1.17
C ARG A 234 -12.68 -16.13 0.57
N VAL A 235 -11.67 -15.90 1.40
CA VAL A 235 -10.46 -15.17 1.03
C VAL A 235 -9.29 -16.15 0.96
N LYS A 236 -8.96 -16.59 -0.27
CA LYS A 236 -7.79 -17.43 -0.53
C LYS A 236 -6.56 -16.56 -0.57
N LEU A 237 -5.56 -16.90 0.23
CA LEU A 237 -4.29 -16.18 0.21
C LEU A 237 -3.53 -16.53 -1.07
N LEU A 238 -2.79 -15.56 -1.61
CA LEU A 238 -1.92 -15.78 -2.78
C LEU A 238 -0.77 -16.75 -2.47
N GLU A 239 -0.36 -16.81 -1.21
CA GLU A 239 0.60 -17.77 -0.66
C GLU A 239 0.23 -18.15 0.78
N PRO A 240 0.59 -19.35 1.27
CA PRO A 240 0.44 -19.68 2.69
C PRO A 240 1.34 -18.81 3.58
N LEU A 241 0.78 -18.19 4.61
CA LEU A 241 1.52 -17.30 5.51
C LEU A 241 1.59 -17.86 6.94
N PRO A 242 2.72 -17.72 7.65
CA PRO A 242 2.86 -18.20 9.03
C PRO A 242 1.83 -17.53 9.95
N MET A 243 1.20 -18.32 10.82
CA MET A 243 0.38 -17.82 11.91
C MET A 243 1.26 -17.47 13.11
N ASP A 244 0.82 -16.50 13.91
CA ASP A 244 1.38 -16.30 15.24
C ASP A 244 1.12 -17.55 16.09
N GLU A 245 1.94 -17.77 17.12
CA GLU A 245 1.65 -18.83 18.10
C GLU A 245 0.32 -18.55 18.80
N TYR A 246 -0.46 -19.61 19.00
CA TYR A 246 -1.74 -19.54 19.68
C TYR A 246 -2.00 -20.82 20.45
N GLU A 247 -2.89 -20.74 21.43
CA GLU A 247 -3.37 -21.88 22.18
C GLU A 247 -4.87 -21.78 22.46
N TYR A 248 -5.50 -22.91 22.71
CA TYR A 248 -6.88 -23.00 23.18
C TYR A 248 -7.01 -24.09 24.23
N VAL A 249 -8.12 -24.08 24.97
CA VAL A 249 -8.43 -25.13 25.95
C VAL A 249 -9.50 -26.03 25.34
N ASP A 250 -9.22 -27.32 25.22
CA ASP A 250 -10.20 -28.28 24.73
C ASP A 250 -11.35 -28.49 25.74
N LEU A 251 -12.38 -29.24 25.36
CA LEU A 251 -13.48 -29.51 26.28
C LEU A 251 -13.09 -30.46 27.43
N ALA A 252 -11.92 -31.11 27.40
CA ALA A 252 -11.40 -31.91 28.52
C ALA A 252 -10.58 -31.07 29.53
N GLY A 253 -10.31 -29.80 29.21
CA GLY A 253 -9.52 -28.89 30.04
C GLY A 253 -8.02 -28.90 29.71
N GLN A 254 -7.61 -29.55 28.62
CA GLN A 254 -6.23 -29.57 28.17
C GLN A 254 -5.92 -28.35 27.29
N THR A 255 -4.80 -27.70 27.55
CA THR A 255 -4.26 -26.66 26.67
C THR A 255 -3.65 -27.30 25.44
N ILE A 256 -4.10 -26.89 24.26
CA ILE A 256 -3.59 -27.31 22.95
C ILE A 256 -2.90 -26.12 22.29
N ARG A 257 -1.64 -26.28 21.91
CA ARG A 257 -0.84 -25.24 21.26
C ARG A 257 -0.88 -25.41 19.74
N SER A 258 -0.65 -24.33 19.00
CA SER A 258 -0.56 -24.35 17.54
C SER A 258 0.47 -25.37 17.03
N ALA A 259 1.59 -25.55 17.74
CA ALA A 259 2.61 -26.55 17.44
C ALA A 259 2.08 -28.00 17.47
N ASP A 260 1.10 -28.31 18.33
CA ASP A 260 0.49 -29.64 18.46
C ASP A 260 -0.47 -29.99 17.31
N LEU A 261 -0.77 -29.00 16.46
CA LEU A 261 -1.68 -29.11 15.33
C LEU A 261 -0.96 -29.27 13.99
N VAL A 262 0.37 -29.15 13.97
CA VAL A 262 1.22 -29.31 12.78
C VAL A 262 1.16 -30.76 12.26
N GLY A 263 1.34 -30.94 10.95
CA GLY A 263 1.39 -32.24 10.27
C GLY A 263 0.09 -32.66 9.59
N VAL A 264 -1.01 -31.94 9.79
CA VAL A 264 -2.30 -32.14 9.11
C VAL A 264 -2.96 -30.81 8.76
N PRO A 265 -3.87 -30.75 7.77
CA PRO A 265 -4.69 -29.56 7.55
C PRO A 265 -5.61 -29.32 8.74
N VAL A 266 -5.71 -28.08 9.21
CA VAL A 266 -6.51 -27.71 10.39
C VAL A 266 -7.51 -26.62 10.01
N LEU A 267 -8.78 -26.82 10.34
CA LEU A 267 -9.78 -25.77 10.30
C LEU A 267 -10.08 -25.31 11.73
N LEU A 268 -9.67 -24.10 12.07
CA LEU A 268 -10.16 -23.43 13.28
C LEU A 268 -11.51 -22.81 12.96
N ASN A 269 -12.57 -23.25 13.62
CA ASN A 269 -13.94 -22.75 13.43
C ASN A 269 -14.41 -22.06 14.71
N PHE A 270 -14.79 -20.79 14.62
CA PHE A 270 -15.24 -19.98 15.75
C PHE A 270 -16.76 -19.88 15.75
N TRP A 271 -17.38 -20.23 16.87
CA TRP A 271 -18.84 -20.31 16.98
C TRP A 271 -19.38 -19.83 18.33
N SER A 272 -20.66 -19.47 18.36
CA SER A 272 -21.42 -19.11 19.57
C SER A 272 -22.71 -19.91 19.63
N THR A 273 -23.17 -20.26 20.83
CA THR A 273 -24.48 -20.88 21.07
C THR A 273 -25.65 -20.00 20.64
N SER A 274 -25.45 -18.67 20.59
CA SER A 274 -26.45 -17.70 20.13
C SER A 274 -26.45 -17.47 18.61
N CYS A 275 -25.49 -18.06 17.89
CA CYS A 275 -25.30 -17.89 16.45
C CYS A 275 -25.99 -19.02 15.65
N ALA A 276 -27.20 -18.77 15.14
CA ALA A 276 -27.94 -19.75 14.35
C ALA A 276 -27.19 -20.27 13.10
N PRO A 277 -26.48 -19.44 12.30
CA PRO A 277 -25.66 -19.94 11.19
C PRO A 277 -24.52 -20.86 11.65
N CYS A 278 -23.92 -20.60 12.81
CA CYS A 278 -22.87 -21.44 13.38
C CYS A 278 -23.40 -22.83 13.75
N LEU A 279 -24.56 -22.90 14.41
CA LEU A 279 -25.18 -24.18 14.77
C LEU A 279 -25.54 -25.01 13.53
N LYS A 280 -25.97 -24.35 12.46
CA LYS A 280 -26.21 -24.99 11.16
C LYS A 280 -24.92 -25.55 10.56
N GLU A 281 -23.88 -24.73 10.48
CA GLU A 281 -22.56 -25.10 9.94
C GLU A 281 -21.95 -26.32 10.67
N LEU A 282 -21.95 -26.30 12.00
CA LEU A 282 -21.43 -27.42 12.80
C LEU A 282 -22.15 -28.74 12.52
N ARG A 283 -23.48 -28.71 12.34
CA ARG A 283 -24.25 -29.90 11.93
C ARG A 283 -23.84 -30.38 10.54
N GLU A 284 -23.61 -29.46 9.61
CA GLU A 284 -23.27 -29.76 8.22
C GLU A 284 -21.89 -30.41 8.10
N PHE A 285 -20.89 -30.03 8.90
CA PHE A 285 -19.60 -30.73 8.92
C PHE A 285 -19.73 -32.24 9.15
N GLY A 286 -20.71 -32.68 9.95
CA GLY A 286 -20.98 -34.10 10.18
C GLY A 286 -21.42 -34.88 8.93
N THR A 287 -21.99 -34.20 7.92
CA THR A 287 -22.52 -34.84 6.70
C THR A 287 -21.44 -35.38 5.76
N GLU A 288 -20.24 -34.80 5.78
CA GLU A 288 -19.10 -35.18 4.92
C GLU A 288 -17.94 -35.77 5.75
N LYS A 289 -18.22 -36.27 6.96
CA LYS A 289 -17.19 -36.78 7.91
C LYS A 289 -16.22 -37.76 7.25
N ALA A 290 -16.74 -38.74 6.51
CA ALA A 290 -15.91 -39.76 5.87
C ALA A 290 -14.94 -39.18 4.83
N ALA A 291 -15.33 -38.12 4.12
CA ALA A 291 -14.46 -37.45 3.16
C ALA A 291 -13.39 -36.60 3.87
N LEU A 292 -13.78 -35.88 4.93
CA LEU A 292 -12.87 -35.07 5.74
C LEU A 292 -11.83 -35.93 6.47
N ASP A 293 -12.23 -37.09 7.01
CA ASP A 293 -11.33 -38.06 7.64
C ASP A 293 -10.30 -38.61 6.65
N ARG A 294 -10.70 -38.90 5.39
CA ARG A 294 -9.78 -39.38 4.35
C ARG A 294 -8.70 -38.37 4.02
N LEU A 295 -9.02 -37.07 4.05
CA LEU A 295 -8.05 -35.98 3.89
C LEU A 295 -7.34 -35.61 5.20
N LYS A 296 -7.62 -36.33 6.29
CA LYS A 296 -7.06 -36.09 7.63
C LYS A 296 -7.25 -34.65 8.12
N VAL A 297 -8.35 -34.01 7.75
CA VAL A 297 -8.62 -32.62 8.15
C VAL A 297 -9.02 -32.59 9.62
N ARG A 298 -8.29 -31.83 10.43
CA ARG A 298 -8.61 -31.59 11.83
C ARG A 298 -9.50 -30.36 11.96
N ILE A 299 -10.80 -30.56 12.14
CA ILE A 299 -11.74 -29.47 12.41
C ILE A 299 -11.86 -29.27 13.92
N VAL A 300 -11.64 -28.04 14.38
CA VAL A 300 -11.71 -27.64 15.80
C VAL A 300 -12.78 -26.55 15.96
N ALA A 301 -13.91 -26.90 16.59
CA ALA A 301 -14.98 -25.97 16.91
C ALA A 301 -14.69 -25.26 18.25
N LEU A 302 -14.29 -24.00 18.16
CA LEU A 302 -13.89 -23.14 19.25
C LEU A 302 -15.04 -22.22 19.64
N ASN A 303 -15.64 -22.48 20.79
CA ASN A 303 -16.72 -21.65 21.31
C ASN A 303 -16.17 -20.31 21.83
N VAL A 304 -16.86 -19.21 21.53
CA VAL A 304 -16.49 -17.84 21.94
C VAL A 304 -17.46 -17.24 22.98
N ASP A 305 -18.40 -18.02 23.49
CA ASP A 305 -19.36 -17.53 24.48
C ASP A 305 -18.68 -17.26 25.83
N GLY A 306 -19.12 -16.20 26.50
CA GLY A 306 -18.61 -15.85 27.82
C GLY A 306 -17.18 -15.30 27.83
N LEU A 307 -16.59 -14.97 26.66
CA LEU A 307 -15.34 -14.23 26.60
C LEU A 307 -15.49 -12.90 27.33
N ASN A 308 -14.60 -12.66 28.30
CA ASN A 308 -14.61 -11.49 29.19
C ASN A 308 -15.85 -11.37 30.10
N GLN A 309 -16.60 -12.47 30.29
CA GLN A 309 -17.72 -12.53 31.23
C GLN A 309 -17.33 -13.36 32.46
N SER A 310 -17.95 -13.04 33.60
CA SER A 310 -17.70 -13.70 34.87
C SER A 310 -18.24 -15.13 34.96
N ASP A 311 -19.20 -15.51 34.10
CA ASP A 311 -19.82 -16.84 34.10
C ASP A 311 -19.91 -17.42 32.67
N PRO A 312 -18.79 -17.91 32.10
CA PRO A 312 -18.80 -18.54 30.78
C PRO A 312 -19.47 -19.92 30.82
N PRO A 313 -20.09 -20.39 29.71
CA PRO A 313 -20.76 -21.69 29.67
C PRO A 313 -19.83 -22.81 30.12
N THR A 314 -20.32 -23.81 30.85
CA THR A 314 -19.50 -24.96 31.31
C THR A 314 -19.13 -25.89 30.14
N ALA A 315 -18.08 -26.70 30.31
CA ALA A 315 -17.66 -27.64 29.26
C ALA A 315 -18.77 -28.66 28.96
N ASP A 316 -19.51 -29.09 29.99
CA ASP A 316 -20.67 -29.99 29.86
C ASP A 316 -21.84 -29.37 29.09
N ALA A 317 -22.10 -28.07 29.30
CA ALA A 317 -23.11 -27.36 28.52
C ALA A 317 -22.74 -27.34 27.02
N LEU A 318 -21.48 -27.03 26.70
CA LEU A 318 -20.99 -27.05 25.31
C LEU A 318 -21.01 -28.46 24.70
N ARG A 319 -20.59 -29.49 25.45
CA ARG A 319 -20.69 -30.89 25.02
C ARG A 319 -22.13 -31.28 24.69
N SER A 320 -23.08 -30.85 25.51
CA SER A 320 -24.51 -31.13 25.31
C SER A 320 -25.03 -30.50 24.01
N VAL A 321 -24.64 -29.26 23.71
CA VAL A 321 -24.97 -28.58 22.45
C VAL A 321 -24.38 -29.34 21.26
N LEU A 322 -23.09 -29.67 21.30
CA LEU A 322 -22.40 -30.38 20.21
C LEU A 322 -22.96 -31.79 19.98
N ALA A 323 -23.33 -32.50 21.05
CA ALA A 323 -23.98 -33.80 20.97
C ALA A 323 -25.35 -33.71 20.26
N ASN A 324 -26.16 -32.69 20.58
CA ASN A 324 -27.43 -32.43 19.90
C ASN A 324 -27.25 -32.09 18.42
N LEU A 325 -26.16 -31.43 18.06
CA LEU A 325 -25.79 -31.16 16.67
C LEU A 325 -25.19 -32.38 15.96
N LYS A 326 -24.88 -33.47 16.69
CA LYS A 326 -24.15 -34.63 16.19
C LYS A 326 -22.79 -34.25 15.58
N TYR A 327 -22.14 -33.23 16.15
CA TYR A 327 -20.83 -32.75 15.68
C TYR A 327 -19.74 -33.77 16.04
N PRO A 328 -19.01 -34.34 15.05
CA PRO A 328 -18.15 -35.51 15.30
C PRO A 328 -16.65 -35.18 15.41
N PHE A 329 -16.26 -33.90 15.48
CA PHE A 329 -14.86 -33.48 15.47
C PHE A 329 -14.43 -32.84 16.80
N TYR A 330 -13.23 -32.27 16.83
CA TYR A 330 -12.65 -31.65 18.01
C TYR A 330 -13.38 -30.35 18.37
N ALA A 331 -13.42 -30.05 19.66
CA ALA A 331 -14.02 -28.83 20.17
C ALA A 331 -13.27 -28.32 21.40
N GLY A 332 -13.37 -27.01 21.61
CA GLY A 332 -12.75 -26.32 22.73
C GLY A 332 -13.32 -24.92 22.92
N ARG A 333 -12.63 -24.13 23.73
CA ARG A 333 -12.93 -22.73 24.00
C ARG A 333 -11.85 -21.85 23.41
N ALA A 334 -12.26 -20.80 22.70
CA ALA A 334 -11.36 -19.73 22.34
C ALA A 334 -10.96 -18.93 23.60
N ASN A 335 -9.84 -18.23 23.51
CA ASN A 335 -9.40 -17.25 24.49
C ASN A 335 -9.00 -15.95 23.77
N ASN A 336 -8.72 -14.88 24.54
CA ASN A 336 -8.37 -13.59 23.98
C ASN A 336 -7.06 -13.62 23.17
N ALA A 337 -6.08 -14.43 23.58
CA ALA A 337 -4.80 -14.56 22.86
C ALA A 337 -4.99 -15.16 21.47
N LEU A 338 -5.80 -16.22 21.35
CA LEU A 338 -6.15 -16.83 20.07
C LEU A 338 -6.92 -15.87 19.17
N LEU A 339 -7.91 -15.14 19.70
CA LEU A 339 -8.64 -14.16 18.91
C LEU A 339 -7.74 -13.01 18.45
N ALA A 340 -6.79 -12.58 19.29
CA ALA A 340 -5.79 -11.59 18.90
C ALA A 340 -4.88 -12.10 17.77
N ALA A 341 -4.42 -13.35 17.84
CA ALA A 341 -3.62 -13.97 16.78
C ALA A 341 -4.41 -14.06 15.44
N VAL A 342 -5.69 -14.42 15.49
CA VAL A 342 -6.56 -14.46 14.30
C VAL A 342 -6.85 -13.06 13.75
N ASP A 343 -7.12 -12.07 14.61
CA ASP A 343 -7.32 -10.69 14.18
C ASP A 343 -6.05 -10.10 13.56
N LYS A 344 -4.88 -10.33 14.16
CA LYS A 344 -3.59 -9.92 13.60
C LYS A 344 -3.34 -10.57 12.24
N PHE A 345 -3.61 -11.87 12.12
CA PHE A 345 -3.49 -12.56 10.85
C PHE A 345 -4.43 -11.98 9.78
N GLN A 346 -5.71 -11.74 10.10
CA GLN A 346 -6.64 -11.17 9.12
C GLN A 346 -6.18 -9.79 8.67
N ARG A 347 -5.73 -8.93 9.60
CA ARG A 347 -5.35 -7.54 9.29
C ARG A 347 -4.11 -7.46 8.42
N ARG A 348 -3.22 -8.46 8.52
CA ARG A 348 -2.05 -8.60 7.64
C ARG A 348 -2.45 -8.95 6.20
N VAL A 349 -3.54 -9.67 6.01
CA VAL A 349 -3.93 -10.25 4.71
C VAL A 349 -5.02 -9.44 4.01
N VAL A 350 -5.98 -8.93 4.78
CA VAL A 350 -7.19 -8.29 4.27
C VAL A 350 -7.11 -6.79 4.54
N TYR A 351 -6.91 -6.01 3.47
CA TYR A 351 -6.83 -4.55 3.56
C TYR A 351 -8.10 -3.92 4.17
N ARG A 352 -9.29 -4.43 3.79
CA ARG A 352 -10.56 -3.97 4.36
C ARG A 352 -10.83 -4.72 5.65
N GLN A 353 -10.35 -4.15 6.75
CA GLN A 353 -10.48 -4.74 8.08
C GLN A 353 -11.96 -4.83 8.47
N ARG A 354 -12.39 -5.99 8.97
CA ARG A 354 -13.75 -6.20 9.48
C ARG A 354 -13.65 -6.70 10.90
N THR A 355 -14.61 -6.37 11.74
CA THR A 355 -14.79 -7.10 12.99
C THR A 355 -14.95 -8.58 12.67
N LEU A 356 -14.29 -9.46 13.43
CA LEU A 356 -14.37 -10.91 13.27
C LEU A 356 -15.84 -11.37 13.38
N PRO A 357 -16.49 -11.79 12.29
CA PRO A 357 -17.89 -12.20 12.33
C PRO A 357 -18.02 -13.60 12.93
N LEU A 358 -19.24 -14.03 13.20
CA LEU A 358 -19.55 -15.42 13.50
C LEU A 358 -20.56 -15.98 12.48
N PRO A 359 -20.35 -17.21 11.97
CA PRO A 359 -19.14 -18.01 12.14
C PRO A 359 -17.95 -17.39 11.41
N LEU A 360 -16.75 -17.72 11.88
CA LEU A 360 -15.47 -17.40 11.25
C LEU A 360 -14.67 -18.68 11.21
N SER A 361 -14.00 -18.96 10.10
CA SER A 361 -13.05 -20.07 10.04
C SER A 361 -11.72 -19.66 9.43
N LEU A 362 -10.65 -20.28 9.91
CA LEU A 362 -9.31 -20.15 9.36
C LEU A 362 -8.80 -21.53 8.98
N LEU A 363 -8.38 -21.69 7.72
CA LEU A 363 -7.77 -22.92 7.24
C LEU A 363 -6.26 -22.82 7.25
N ILE A 364 -5.62 -23.79 7.89
CA ILE A 364 -4.19 -23.85 8.15
C ILE A 364 -3.64 -25.11 7.49
N ASP A 365 -2.52 -24.98 6.79
CA ASP A 365 -1.84 -26.09 6.14
C ASP A 365 -1.05 -26.97 7.14
N PRO A 366 -0.56 -28.15 6.71
CA PRO A 366 0.23 -29.02 7.57
C PRO A 366 1.52 -28.41 8.14
N ALA A 367 1.98 -27.27 7.63
CA ALA A 367 3.15 -26.56 8.14
C ALA A 367 2.79 -25.45 9.14
N GLY A 368 1.52 -25.32 9.53
CA GLY A 368 1.06 -24.29 10.47
C GLY A 368 0.86 -22.90 9.83
N ARG A 369 0.75 -22.83 8.50
CA ARG A 369 0.56 -21.57 7.76
C ARG A 369 -0.91 -21.41 7.40
N GLY A 370 -1.47 -20.22 7.62
CA GLY A 370 -2.81 -19.88 7.17
C GLY A 370 -2.88 -19.78 5.64
N THR A 371 -3.95 -20.32 5.05
CA THR A 371 -4.17 -20.42 3.60
C THR A 371 -5.49 -19.81 3.13
N MET A 372 -6.50 -19.81 4.00
CA MET A 372 -7.83 -19.31 3.71
C MET A 372 -8.44 -18.67 4.96
N ILE A 373 -9.13 -17.54 4.77
CA ILE A 373 -10.03 -16.96 5.78
C ILE A 373 -11.46 -17.05 5.26
N TYR A 374 -12.34 -17.66 6.04
CA TYR A 374 -13.78 -17.71 5.76
C TYR A 374 -14.51 -16.80 6.73
N PHE A 375 -15.04 -15.70 6.21
CA PHE A 375 -16.03 -14.88 6.88
C PHE A 375 -17.39 -15.52 6.63
N GLY A 376 -18.07 -16.01 7.66
CA GLY A 376 -19.34 -16.73 7.53
C GLY A 376 -19.19 -18.25 7.32
N PRO A 377 -20.32 -18.95 7.06
CA PRO A 377 -20.36 -20.42 7.06
C PRO A 377 -19.51 -21.05 5.95
N VAL A 378 -18.90 -22.18 6.26
CA VAL A 378 -18.09 -23.01 5.36
C VAL A 378 -18.84 -24.28 4.99
N GLU A 379 -19.19 -24.41 3.72
CA GLU A 379 -19.75 -25.66 3.22
C GLU A 379 -18.67 -26.77 3.23
N PRO A 380 -18.97 -27.98 3.74
CA PRO A 380 -17.97 -29.05 3.83
C PRO A 380 -17.33 -29.42 2.48
N ARG A 381 -18.08 -29.34 1.37
CA ARG A 381 -17.57 -29.61 0.02
C ARG A 381 -16.59 -28.55 -0.47
N VAL A 382 -16.81 -27.29 -0.09
CA VAL A 382 -15.89 -26.19 -0.37
C VAL A 382 -14.60 -26.41 0.41
N LEU A 383 -14.71 -26.76 1.71
CA LEU A 383 -13.55 -27.10 2.55
C LEU A 383 -12.71 -28.24 1.96
N LEU A 384 -13.33 -29.31 1.46
CA LEU A 384 -12.62 -30.41 0.80
C LEU A 384 -11.81 -29.92 -0.41
N THR A 385 -12.40 -29.04 -1.23
CA THR A 385 -11.73 -28.46 -2.40
C THR A 385 -10.54 -27.59 -1.97
N ASP A 386 -10.72 -26.78 -0.93
CA ASP A 386 -9.68 -25.90 -0.40
C ASP A 386 -8.50 -26.66 0.20
N VAL A 387 -8.76 -27.77 0.89
CA VAL A 387 -7.72 -28.65 1.43
C VAL A 387 -6.92 -29.31 0.30
N LEU A 388 -7.60 -29.78 -0.75
CA LEU A 388 -6.91 -30.37 -1.91
C LEU A 388 -6.04 -29.33 -2.63
N ASP A 389 -6.50 -28.08 -2.68
CA ASP A 389 -5.76 -26.99 -3.31
C ASP A 389 -4.43 -26.67 -2.61
N MET A 390 -4.29 -26.93 -1.30
CA MET A 390 -3.03 -26.72 -0.57
C MET A 390 -1.86 -27.56 -1.09
N ALA A 391 -2.17 -28.72 -1.67
CA ALA A 391 -1.17 -29.64 -2.21
C ALA A 391 -0.72 -29.27 -3.63
N ALA A 392 -1.33 -28.25 -4.24
CA ALA A 392 -0.92 -27.76 -5.55
C ALA A 392 0.49 -27.16 -5.49
N ASP A 393 1.20 -27.20 -6.62
CA ASP A 393 2.44 -26.45 -6.76
C ASP A 393 2.19 -24.93 -6.59
N PRO A 394 3.21 -24.13 -6.21
CA PRO A 394 3.03 -22.71 -5.93
C PRO A 394 2.39 -21.90 -7.07
N ALA A 395 2.71 -22.22 -8.33
CA ALA A 395 2.17 -21.50 -9.48
C ALA A 395 0.68 -21.80 -9.66
N THR A 396 0.29 -23.07 -9.56
CA THR A 396 -1.11 -23.50 -9.61
C THR A 396 -1.90 -22.96 -8.41
N TYR A 397 -1.34 -23.03 -7.20
CA TYR A 397 -1.97 -22.49 -5.99
C TYR A 397 -2.32 -21.01 -6.16
N ARG A 398 -1.33 -20.21 -6.62
CA ARG A 398 -1.47 -18.78 -6.88
C ARG A 398 -2.51 -18.49 -7.96
N GLN A 399 -2.49 -19.23 -9.06
CA GLN A 399 -3.48 -19.06 -10.13
C GLN A 399 -4.91 -19.27 -9.63
N ARG A 400 -5.11 -20.25 -8.73
CA ARG A 400 -6.41 -20.54 -8.10
C ARG A 400 -6.79 -19.57 -6.98
N ALA A 401 -5.86 -18.76 -6.46
CA ALA A 401 -6.12 -17.76 -5.42
C ALA A 401 -6.77 -16.48 -5.96
N VAL A 402 -6.66 -16.23 -7.27
CA VAL A 402 -7.24 -15.06 -7.93
C VAL A 402 -8.58 -15.42 -8.57
N PRO A 403 -9.66 -14.65 -8.35
CA PRO A 403 -10.99 -15.00 -8.85
C PRO A 403 -11.21 -14.66 -10.34
N PHE A 404 -10.16 -14.32 -11.07
CA PHE A 404 -10.21 -13.93 -12.48
C PHE A 404 -9.02 -14.48 -13.26
N ALA A 405 -9.22 -14.72 -14.55
CA ALA A 405 -8.15 -15.09 -15.46
C ALA A 405 -7.18 -13.92 -15.68
N GLY A 406 -5.90 -14.22 -15.89
CA GLY A 406 -4.89 -13.19 -16.11
C GLY A 406 -3.53 -13.78 -16.47
N ARG A 407 -2.58 -12.89 -16.75
CA ARG A 407 -1.16 -13.22 -16.91
C ARG A 407 -0.38 -12.56 -15.79
N TRP A 408 0.53 -13.32 -15.19
CA TRP A 408 1.43 -12.77 -14.18
C TRP A 408 2.56 -12.03 -14.88
N ALA A 409 2.81 -10.78 -14.47
CA ALA A 409 3.97 -10.03 -14.96
C ALA A 409 5.30 -10.58 -14.43
N ARG A 410 5.27 -11.40 -13.36
CA ARG A 410 6.42 -12.05 -12.71
C ARG A 410 6.02 -13.42 -12.14
N ASP A 411 6.95 -14.37 -12.15
CA ASP A 411 6.67 -15.76 -11.76
C ASP A 411 6.50 -15.97 -10.25
N LEU A 412 7.12 -15.14 -9.41
CA LEU A 412 7.01 -15.20 -7.94
C LEU A 412 6.83 -13.80 -7.35
N PHE A 413 5.87 -13.67 -6.45
CA PHE A 413 5.75 -12.51 -5.57
C PHE A 413 6.41 -12.92 -4.26
N GLU A 414 7.69 -12.58 -4.09
CA GLU A 414 8.34 -12.76 -2.80
C GLU A 414 7.94 -11.60 -1.91
N SER A 415 7.27 -11.89 -0.78
CA SER A 415 6.94 -10.89 0.23
C SER A 415 8.22 -10.17 0.65
N HIS A 416 8.29 -8.86 0.44
CA HIS A 416 9.50 -8.09 0.75
C HIS A 416 9.76 -8.13 2.26
N PRO A 417 10.92 -8.64 2.73
CA PRO A 417 11.12 -8.94 4.15
C PRO A 417 10.93 -7.72 5.05
N ILE A 418 11.36 -6.56 4.56
CA ILE A 418 11.18 -5.26 5.22
C ILE A 418 9.71 -4.89 5.41
N ALA A 419 8.86 -5.11 4.40
CA ALA A 419 7.46 -4.69 4.47
C ALA A 419 6.70 -5.47 5.55
N VAL A 420 6.96 -6.78 5.64
CA VAL A 420 6.39 -7.65 6.67
C VAL A 420 6.92 -7.26 8.05
N ALA A 421 8.23 -7.04 8.18
CA ALA A 421 8.85 -6.63 9.44
C ALA A 421 8.35 -5.24 9.90
N SER A 422 8.18 -4.27 8.99
CA SER A 422 7.61 -2.95 9.30
C SER A 422 6.19 -3.08 9.82
N ALA A 423 5.36 -3.92 9.19
CA ALA A 423 4.00 -4.15 9.66
C ALA A 423 3.95 -4.79 11.07
N HIS A 424 4.87 -5.71 11.38
CA HIS A 424 5.01 -6.25 12.74
C HIS A 424 5.45 -5.18 13.74
N LEU A 425 6.45 -4.35 13.38
CA LEU A 425 6.96 -3.29 14.24
C LEU A 425 5.89 -2.20 14.51
N GLU A 426 5.16 -1.77 13.48
CA GLU A 426 4.04 -0.83 13.58
C GLU A 426 2.87 -1.40 14.41
N GLY A 427 2.69 -2.73 14.39
CA GLY A 427 1.75 -3.43 15.26
C GLY A 427 2.21 -3.58 16.72
N GLY A 428 3.45 -3.18 17.07
CA GLY A 428 4.00 -3.34 18.41
C GLY A 428 4.58 -4.73 18.71
N TYR A 429 4.98 -5.48 17.67
CA TYR A 429 5.52 -6.84 17.79
C TYR A 429 6.99 -6.92 17.33
N PRO A 430 7.94 -6.32 18.08
CA PRO A 430 9.34 -6.26 17.66
C PRO A 430 10.01 -7.65 17.58
N ALA A 431 9.62 -8.59 18.46
CA ALA A 431 10.15 -9.96 18.44
C ALA A 431 9.79 -10.71 17.14
N ASP A 432 8.55 -10.57 16.67
CA ASP A 432 8.11 -11.18 15.40
C ASP A 432 8.81 -10.53 14.20
N ALA A 433 8.95 -9.20 14.23
CA ALA A 433 9.68 -8.45 13.20
C ALA A 433 11.14 -8.94 13.12
N ARG A 434 11.79 -9.12 14.27
CA ARG A 434 13.17 -9.64 14.39
C ARG A 434 13.27 -11.05 13.85
N ALA A 435 12.45 -11.97 14.33
CA ALA A 435 12.44 -13.37 13.90
C ALA A 435 12.23 -13.49 12.38
N TYR A 436 11.36 -12.66 11.81
CA TYR A 436 11.13 -12.64 10.37
C TYR A 436 12.36 -12.16 9.59
N ILE A 437 12.98 -11.05 10.00
CA ILE A 437 14.19 -10.51 9.33
C ILE A 437 15.38 -11.47 9.48
N ASP A 438 15.60 -12.02 10.67
CA ASP A 438 16.69 -12.95 10.94
C ASP A 438 16.59 -14.22 10.09
N LYS A 439 15.36 -14.71 9.85
CA LYS A 439 15.12 -15.83 8.93
C LYS A 439 15.64 -15.52 7.52
N TYR A 440 15.38 -14.33 6.98
CA TYR A 440 15.85 -13.96 5.63
C TYR A 440 17.35 -13.67 5.61
N LEU A 441 17.87 -12.99 6.64
CA LEU A 441 19.31 -12.77 6.77
C LEU A 441 20.10 -14.09 6.88
N SER A 442 19.53 -15.12 7.52
CA SER A 442 20.15 -16.44 7.61
C SER A 442 20.33 -17.14 6.25
N GLN A 443 19.54 -16.75 5.26
CA GLN A 443 19.65 -17.23 3.88
C GLN A 443 20.70 -16.44 3.07
N GLU A 444 21.14 -15.29 3.60
CA GLU A 444 22.06 -14.34 2.97
C GLU A 444 23.41 -14.33 3.69
N SER A 445 24.10 -15.46 3.70
CA SER A 445 25.36 -15.65 4.44
C SER A 445 26.61 -15.08 3.74
N ALA A 446 26.51 -14.70 2.45
CA ALA A 446 27.66 -14.22 1.70
C ALA A 446 27.98 -12.74 2.02
N PRO A 447 29.26 -12.39 2.19
CA PRO A 447 29.70 -11.03 2.50
C PRO A 447 29.33 -10.03 1.37
N PRO A 448 29.47 -8.70 1.61
CA PRO A 448 29.25 -7.70 0.58
C PRO A 448 30.06 -8.00 -0.68
N SER A 449 29.39 -8.08 -1.82
CA SER A 449 30.05 -8.25 -3.12
C SER A 449 30.59 -6.89 -3.59
N PRO A 450 31.72 -6.81 -4.31
CA PRO A 450 32.27 -5.53 -4.81
C PRO A 450 31.40 -4.82 -5.88
N GLY A 451 30.13 -5.20 -6.07
CA GLY A 451 29.16 -4.48 -6.89
C GLY A 451 29.45 -4.50 -8.39
N ARG A 452 30.14 -5.54 -8.88
CA ARG A 452 30.60 -5.62 -10.29
C ARG A 452 29.47 -5.88 -11.28
N SER A 453 28.36 -6.48 -10.83
CA SER A 453 27.15 -6.67 -11.63
C SER A 453 25.95 -5.93 -11.01
N ARG A 454 24.94 -5.63 -11.83
CA ARG A 454 23.67 -5.05 -11.34
C ARG A 454 22.99 -5.96 -10.31
N GLU A 455 23.16 -7.26 -10.44
CA GLU A 455 22.61 -8.25 -9.50
C GLU A 455 23.31 -8.17 -8.14
N ASP A 456 24.64 -8.04 -8.13
CA ASP A 456 25.42 -7.82 -6.89
C ASP A 456 25.00 -6.54 -6.18
N VAL A 457 24.84 -5.44 -6.93
CA VAL A 457 24.42 -4.15 -6.37
C VAL A 457 23.03 -4.25 -5.76
N ASN A 458 22.08 -4.85 -6.47
CA ASN A 458 20.71 -5.05 -5.97
C ASN A 458 20.67 -5.96 -4.74
N ARG A 459 21.49 -7.02 -4.71
CA ARG A 459 21.60 -7.90 -3.54
C ARG A 459 22.15 -7.15 -2.34
N ASN A 460 23.27 -6.44 -2.50
CA ASN A 460 23.88 -5.67 -1.42
C ASN A 460 22.90 -4.63 -0.86
N LEU A 461 22.17 -3.92 -1.73
CA LEU A 461 21.14 -2.97 -1.30
C LEU A 461 20.06 -3.66 -0.47
N ARG A 462 19.53 -4.80 -0.94
CA ARG A 462 18.51 -5.59 -0.22
C ARG A 462 19.01 -6.05 1.16
N VAL A 463 20.26 -6.48 1.27
CA VAL A 463 20.84 -6.92 2.56
C VAL A 463 21.10 -5.73 3.49
N ALA A 464 21.56 -4.60 2.97
CA ALA A 464 21.72 -3.36 3.73
C ALA A 464 20.38 -2.89 4.32
N ASP A 465 19.35 -2.90 3.51
CA ASP A 465 17.96 -2.61 3.86
C ASP A 465 17.43 -3.50 5.00
N MET A 466 17.73 -4.80 4.99
CA MET A 466 17.35 -5.73 6.07
C MET A 466 18.08 -5.42 7.37
N HIS A 467 19.39 -5.14 7.32
CA HIS A 467 20.15 -4.73 8.50
C HIS A 467 19.71 -3.36 9.03
N GLN A 468 19.28 -2.44 8.15
CA GLN A 468 18.66 -1.18 8.55
C GLN A 468 17.36 -1.42 9.32
N MET A 469 16.52 -2.35 8.86
CA MET A 469 15.32 -2.75 9.60
C MET A 469 15.66 -3.40 10.95
N THR A 470 16.69 -4.25 11.04
CA THR A 470 17.18 -4.78 12.33
C THR A 470 17.57 -3.66 13.29
N GLY A 471 18.20 -2.59 12.78
CA GLY A 471 18.51 -1.38 13.57
C GLY A 471 17.27 -0.72 14.15
N ARG A 472 16.23 -0.50 13.32
CA ARG A 472 14.94 0.05 13.77
C ARG A 472 14.25 -0.82 14.81
N ILE A 473 14.29 -2.15 14.63
CA ILE A 473 13.71 -3.08 15.59
C ILE A 473 14.44 -2.98 16.94
N ALA A 474 15.77 -2.89 16.93
CA ALA A 474 16.57 -2.72 18.15
C ALA A 474 16.33 -1.36 18.83
N GLU A 475 16.14 -0.27 18.08
CA GLU A 475 15.72 1.02 18.65
C GLU A 475 14.37 0.92 19.36
N PHE A 476 13.38 0.26 18.72
CA PHE A 476 12.06 0.05 19.32
C PHE A 476 12.14 -0.78 20.61
N GLU A 477 13.03 -1.78 20.64
CA GLU A 477 13.35 -2.57 21.84
C GLU A 477 14.20 -1.83 22.88
N ARG A 478 14.59 -0.58 22.61
CA ARG A 478 15.49 0.24 23.46
C ARG A 478 16.86 -0.40 23.70
N LYS A 479 17.43 -1.01 22.66
CA LYS A 479 18.77 -1.62 22.65
C LYS A 479 19.71 -0.82 21.73
N PRO A 480 20.24 0.33 22.18
CA PRO A 480 20.95 1.27 21.30
C PRO A 480 22.27 0.71 20.75
N GLN A 481 22.97 -0.16 21.49
CA GLN A 481 24.19 -0.82 21.00
C GLN A 481 23.90 -1.79 19.85
N ASP A 482 22.85 -2.62 20.01
CA ASP A 482 22.41 -3.55 18.97
C ASP A 482 21.96 -2.80 17.71
N ALA A 483 21.26 -1.67 17.90
CA ALA A 483 20.82 -0.82 16.80
C ALA A 483 22.00 -0.22 16.04
N ALA A 484 22.99 0.34 16.75
CA ALA A 484 24.20 0.88 16.14
C ALA A 484 25.00 -0.18 15.39
N ALA A 485 25.13 -1.39 15.95
CA ALA A 485 25.80 -2.52 15.29
C ALA A 485 25.07 -2.91 13.98
N ALA A 486 23.75 -2.99 14.02
CA ALA A 486 22.94 -3.31 12.85
C ALA A 486 23.06 -2.25 11.74
N TYR A 487 23.04 -0.95 12.09
CA TYR A 487 23.25 0.10 11.09
C TYR A 487 24.66 0.10 10.50
N ARG A 488 25.70 -0.12 11.31
CA ARG A 488 27.05 -0.27 10.77
C ARG A 488 27.13 -1.43 9.79
N ARG A 489 26.49 -2.56 10.11
CA ARG A 489 26.41 -3.70 9.20
C ARG A 489 25.66 -3.35 7.91
N ALA A 490 24.60 -2.55 7.96
CA ALA A 490 23.94 -2.05 6.75
C ALA A 490 24.89 -1.23 5.86
N LEU A 491 25.71 -0.36 6.48
CA LEU A 491 26.68 0.48 5.76
C LEU A 491 27.85 -0.30 5.17
N GLU A 492 28.19 -1.47 5.71
CA GLU A 492 29.17 -2.38 5.09
C GLU A 492 28.68 -2.97 3.76
N TYR A 493 27.37 -3.20 3.63
CA TYR A 493 26.77 -3.65 2.37
C TYR A 493 26.50 -2.49 1.41
N HIS A 494 26.10 -1.33 1.92
CA HIS A 494 25.81 -0.15 1.11
C HIS A 494 26.21 1.13 1.84
N ALA A 495 27.41 1.62 1.58
CA ALA A 495 27.99 2.76 2.30
C ALA A 495 27.12 4.02 2.25
N ASP A 496 26.42 4.28 1.13
CA ASP A 496 25.56 5.46 0.93
C ASP A 496 24.09 5.24 1.35
N HIS A 497 23.82 4.25 2.20
CA HIS A 497 22.46 3.95 2.64
C HIS A 497 21.90 5.05 3.56
N VAL A 498 21.07 5.94 2.99
CA VAL A 498 20.57 7.18 3.63
C VAL A 498 19.94 6.91 5.01
N ALA A 499 19.00 5.97 5.09
CA ALA A 499 18.28 5.68 6.33
C ALA A 499 19.18 5.07 7.43
N ALA A 500 20.21 4.31 7.05
CA ALA A 500 21.13 3.68 8.01
C ALA A 500 22.13 4.72 8.54
N ARG A 501 22.61 5.62 7.67
CA ARG A 501 23.42 6.79 8.07
C ARG A 501 22.66 7.68 9.05
N ALA A 502 21.40 8.01 8.74
CA ALA A 502 20.57 8.85 9.60
C ALA A 502 20.30 8.19 10.97
N GLY A 503 19.88 6.92 10.99
CA GLY A 503 19.63 6.19 12.24
C GLY A 503 20.89 6.03 13.11
N LEU A 504 22.02 5.67 12.51
CA LEU A 504 23.29 5.57 13.24
C LEU A 504 23.73 6.94 13.78
N ALA A 505 23.70 8.00 12.95
CA ALA A 505 24.08 9.33 13.39
C ALA A 505 23.18 9.85 14.51
N TRP A 506 21.88 9.55 14.46
CA TRP A 506 20.95 9.85 15.54
C TRP A 506 21.41 9.19 16.85
N LEU A 507 21.59 7.87 16.87
CA LEU A 507 22.04 7.13 18.06
C LEU A 507 23.38 7.66 18.61
N LEU A 508 24.36 7.89 17.74
CA LEU A 508 25.67 8.43 18.12
C LEU A 508 25.57 9.85 18.69
N SER A 509 24.49 10.58 18.46
CA SER A 509 24.30 11.94 18.96
C SER A 509 23.43 12.00 20.21
N THR A 510 22.41 11.16 20.29
CA THR A 510 21.31 11.29 21.27
C THR A 510 21.29 10.21 22.34
N SER A 511 22.07 9.12 22.18
CA SER A 511 22.02 7.99 23.11
C SER A 511 22.17 8.40 24.58
N PRO A 512 21.42 7.79 25.53
CA PRO A 512 21.67 8.00 26.95
C PRO A 512 23.03 7.42 27.38
N GLU A 513 23.59 6.48 26.61
CA GLU A 513 24.86 5.82 26.91
C GLU A 513 26.05 6.64 26.39
N ASP A 514 26.87 7.14 27.31
CA ASP A 514 28.08 7.91 27.02
C ASP A 514 29.06 7.15 26.12
N ALA A 515 29.16 5.83 26.29
CA ALA A 515 30.06 4.98 25.52
C ALA A 515 29.67 4.86 24.04
N LEU A 516 28.38 5.05 23.71
CA LEU A 516 27.91 5.00 22.34
C LEU A 516 28.01 6.35 21.63
N ARG A 517 28.04 7.45 22.39
CA ARG A 517 28.00 8.80 21.83
C ARG A 517 29.29 9.18 21.12
N ASN A 518 29.16 9.61 19.87
CA ASN A 518 30.23 10.07 19.01
C ASN A 518 29.72 11.07 17.97
N GLY A 519 29.58 12.35 18.37
CA GLY A 519 29.07 13.41 17.49
C GLY A 519 29.93 13.66 16.24
N ARG A 520 31.23 13.32 16.29
CA ARG A 520 32.13 13.47 15.12
C ARG A 520 31.81 12.43 14.04
N GLU A 521 31.72 11.16 14.42
CA GLU A 521 31.30 10.07 13.53
C GLU A 521 29.87 10.33 13.01
N ALA A 522 28.97 10.82 13.87
CA ALA A 522 27.63 11.21 13.44
C ALA A 522 27.64 12.23 12.30
N LEU A 523 28.45 13.30 12.40
CA LEU A 523 28.57 14.29 11.32
C LEU A 523 29.18 13.71 10.04
N GLU A 524 30.20 12.87 10.15
CA GLU A 524 30.81 12.20 8.98
C GLU A 524 29.77 11.38 8.20
N LEU A 525 28.78 10.79 8.88
CA LEU A 525 27.71 10.02 8.26
C LEU A 525 26.66 10.89 7.56
N VAL A 526 26.20 11.99 8.17
CA VAL A 526 25.03 12.74 7.67
C VAL A 526 25.35 14.07 7.00
N GLU A 527 26.50 14.69 7.23
CA GLU A 527 26.88 15.96 6.59
C GLU A 527 26.96 15.87 5.05
N PRO A 528 27.48 14.77 4.45
CA PRO A 528 27.43 14.59 3.00
C PRO A 528 26.00 14.53 2.43
N LEU A 529 25.01 14.15 3.24
CA LEU A 529 23.60 14.04 2.82
C LEU A 529 22.90 15.40 2.78
N ALA A 530 23.42 16.42 3.47
CA ALA A 530 22.84 17.76 3.56
C ALA A 530 22.71 18.45 2.19
N ASN A 531 23.62 18.15 1.26
CA ASN A 531 23.62 18.69 -0.11
C ASN A 531 23.19 17.65 -1.17
N GLY A 532 22.85 16.43 -0.75
CA GLY A 532 22.60 15.28 -1.61
C GLY A 532 21.15 14.79 -1.61
N PRO A 533 20.92 13.48 -1.87
CA PRO A 533 19.58 12.87 -1.89
C PRO A 533 18.79 13.05 -0.59
N GLY A 534 19.45 13.25 0.55
CA GLY A 534 18.84 13.41 1.87
C GLY A 534 18.49 14.85 2.27
N ARG A 535 18.73 15.86 1.43
CA ARG A 535 18.59 17.29 1.80
C ARG A 535 17.22 17.75 2.31
N ARG A 536 16.16 16.98 2.04
CA ARG A 536 14.78 17.24 2.47
C ARG A 536 14.20 16.07 3.27
N ASP A 537 15.01 15.07 3.57
CA ASP A 537 14.60 13.94 4.38
C ASP A 537 14.54 14.36 5.85
N LEU A 538 13.40 14.12 6.49
CA LEU A 538 13.14 14.55 7.85
C LEU A 538 14.13 13.91 8.85
N ALA A 539 14.41 12.62 8.71
CA ALA A 539 15.30 11.90 9.61
C ALA A 539 16.75 12.37 9.44
N VAL A 540 17.18 12.66 8.20
CA VAL A 540 18.51 13.24 7.93
C VAL A 540 18.65 14.62 8.57
N LEU A 541 17.65 15.50 8.43
CA LEU A 541 17.70 16.86 9.00
C LEU A 541 17.70 16.84 10.54
N ASP A 542 16.92 15.95 11.15
CA ASP A 542 16.86 15.82 12.61
C ASP A 542 18.15 15.20 13.18
N ALA A 543 18.70 14.17 12.51
CA ALA A 543 20.00 13.59 12.85
C ALA A 543 21.15 14.60 12.70
N LEU A 544 21.14 15.43 11.65
CA LEU A 544 22.10 16.53 11.48
C LEU A 544 22.00 17.54 12.62
N ALA A 545 20.78 17.91 13.01
CA ALA A 545 20.57 18.83 14.13
C ALA A 545 21.14 18.27 15.44
N ALA A 546 20.85 17.01 15.74
CA ALA A 546 21.39 16.31 16.91
C ALA A 546 22.92 16.21 16.88
N ALA A 547 23.50 15.84 15.73
CA ALA A 547 24.95 15.70 15.57
C ALA A 547 25.69 17.04 15.72
N TYR A 548 25.15 18.13 15.14
CA TYR A 548 25.70 19.47 15.35
C TYR A 548 25.60 19.90 16.82
N ALA A 549 24.50 19.61 17.50
CA ALA A 549 24.35 19.92 18.92
C ALA A 549 25.36 19.15 19.78
N GLU A 550 25.62 17.87 19.45
CA GLU A 550 26.56 17.02 20.19
C GLU A 550 28.00 17.53 20.13
N VAL A 551 28.43 18.09 19.00
CA VAL A 551 29.76 18.71 18.87
C VAL A 551 29.79 20.19 19.27
N GLY A 552 28.71 20.72 19.85
CA GLY A 552 28.61 22.11 20.31
C GLY A 552 28.36 23.16 19.23
N ARG A 553 28.08 22.76 17.98
CA ARG A 553 27.73 23.65 16.85
C ARG A 553 26.24 24.02 16.88
N PHE A 554 25.79 24.63 17.99
CA PHE A 554 24.37 24.96 18.21
C PHE A 554 23.73 25.85 17.13
N PRO A 555 24.40 26.85 16.53
CA PRO A 555 23.80 27.63 15.44
C PRO A 555 23.41 26.76 14.24
N ASP A 556 24.25 25.79 13.88
CA ASP A 556 23.98 24.84 12.80
C ASP A 556 22.86 23.85 13.20
N ALA A 557 22.87 23.39 14.46
CA ALA A 557 21.82 22.54 15.01
C ALA A 557 20.43 23.20 14.93
N VAL A 558 20.34 24.47 15.31
CA VAL A 558 19.10 25.27 15.23
C VAL A 558 18.63 25.38 13.78
N LYS A 559 19.54 25.69 12.84
CA LYS A 559 19.21 25.80 11.41
C LYS A 559 18.64 24.49 10.86
N MET A 560 19.27 23.36 11.19
CA MET A 560 18.80 22.04 10.73
C MET A 560 17.48 21.63 11.39
N ALA A 561 17.31 21.88 12.69
CA ALA A 561 16.05 21.61 13.40
C ALA A 561 14.89 22.48 12.89
N GLU A 562 15.14 23.73 12.50
CA GLU A 562 14.13 24.59 11.84
C GLU A 562 13.73 24.05 10.46
N ALA A 563 14.70 23.54 9.68
CA ALA A 563 14.42 22.89 8.42
C ALA A 563 13.62 21.59 8.61
N ALA A 564 13.99 20.75 9.59
CA ALA A 564 13.26 19.55 9.97
C ALA A 564 11.80 19.89 10.38
N LEU A 565 11.63 20.94 11.19
CA LEU A 565 10.32 21.40 11.63
C LEU A 565 9.44 21.87 10.45
N ALA A 566 10.04 22.56 9.47
CA ALA A 566 9.34 22.97 8.26
C ALA A 566 8.88 21.77 7.41
N VAL A 567 9.71 20.72 7.31
CA VAL A 567 9.35 19.47 6.65
C VAL A 567 8.22 18.77 7.40
N ALA A 568 8.31 18.62 8.73
CA ALA A 568 7.26 18.00 9.54
C ALA A 568 5.90 18.72 9.40
N LYS A 569 5.91 20.06 9.38
CA LYS A 569 4.71 20.87 9.11
C LYS A 569 4.13 20.63 7.73
N SER A 570 4.99 20.55 6.70
CA SER A 570 4.53 20.26 5.34
C SER A 570 3.91 18.86 5.21
N GLN A 571 4.31 17.92 6.07
CA GLN A 571 3.79 16.55 6.13
C GLN A 571 2.56 16.41 7.04
N SER A 572 2.16 17.47 7.75
CA SER A 572 1.07 17.46 8.74
C SER A 572 1.27 16.43 9.87
N ASP A 573 2.53 16.18 10.26
CA ASP A 573 2.88 15.24 11.34
C ASP A 573 3.00 15.98 12.69
N ALA A 574 1.85 16.17 13.35
CA ALA A 574 1.78 16.94 14.60
C ALA A 574 2.53 16.32 15.78
N ALA A 575 2.78 15.00 15.75
CA ALA A 575 3.58 14.33 16.79
C ALA A 575 5.05 14.70 16.62
N ARG A 576 5.61 14.50 15.43
CA ARG A 576 7.00 14.87 15.13
C ARG A 576 7.23 16.37 15.22
N GLU A 577 6.26 17.20 14.84
CA GLU A 577 6.36 18.65 15.00
C GLU A 577 6.64 19.04 16.46
N ARG A 578 5.88 18.47 17.41
CA ARG A 578 6.07 18.76 18.84
C ARG A 578 7.43 18.28 19.35
N GLU A 579 7.84 17.08 18.96
CA GLU A 579 9.13 16.52 19.36
C GLU A 579 10.31 17.35 18.84
N ILE A 580 10.29 17.71 17.55
CA ILE A 580 11.33 18.54 16.92
C ILE A 580 11.32 19.95 17.52
N ALA A 581 10.15 20.53 17.78
CA ALA A 581 10.05 21.84 18.43
C ALA A 581 10.68 21.83 19.84
N ALA A 582 10.43 20.79 20.63
CA ALA A 582 11.06 20.64 21.95
C ALA A 582 12.59 20.50 21.85
N ARG A 583 13.10 19.72 20.88
CA ARG A 583 14.53 19.62 20.61
C ARG A 583 15.13 20.96 20.18
N LEU A 584 14.45 21.69 19.30
CA LEU A 584 14.85 23.00 18.82
C LEU A 584 14.99 24.02 19.97
N GLU A 585 14.05 24.03 20.92
CA GLU A 585 14.17 24.85 22.13
C GLU A 585 15.40 24.46 22.97
N GLY A 586 15.67 23.15 23.11
CA GLY A 586 16.90 22.64 23.72
C GLY A 586 18.16 23.18 23.03
N TYR A 587 18.22 23.09 21.70
CA TYR A 587 19.34 23.56 20.91
C TYR A 587 19.54 25.09 21.00
N ARG A 588 18.45 25.87 21.00
CA ARG A 588 18.49 27.32 21.25
C ARG A 588 19.04 27.66 22.64
N ALA A 589 18.74 26.82 23.63
CA ALA A 589 19.27 26.90 24.98
C ALA A 589 20.68 26.29 25.13
N ARG A 590 21.36 25.92 24.02
CA ARG A 590 22.68 25.27 24.01
C ARG A 590 22.73 23.96 24.79
N ARG A 591 21.65 23.17 24.74
CA ARG A 591 21.58 21.83 25.34
C ARG A 591 21.41 20.78 24.25
N PRO A 592 22.30 19.78 24.15
CA PRO A 592 22.10 18.68 23.22
C PRO A 592 20.94 17.79 23.70
N HIS A 593 20.30 17.11 22.76
CA HIS A 593 19.20 16.20 23.06
C HIS A 593 19.74 14.85 23.54
N ARG A 594 19.06 14.27 24.52
CA ARG A 594 19.31 12.91 25.00
C ARG A 594 18.00 12.15 25.01
N GLU A 595 18.03 10.93 24.50
CA GLU A 595 16.92 10.01 24.66
C GLU A 595 16.79 9.58 26.12
N SER A 596 15.58 9.21 26.52
CA SER A 596 15.33 8.73 27.87
C SER A 596 15.96 7.36 28.05
N ALA A 597 16.69 7.16 29.15
CA ALA A 597 17.23 5.85 29.50
C ALA A 597 16.08 4.82 29.63
N PRO A 598 16.32 3.54 29.28
CA PRO A 598 15.35 2.49 29.57
C PRO A 598 15.04 2.49 31.07
N ALA A 599 13.77 2.28 31.43
CA ALA A 599 13.41 2.09 32.83
C ALA A 599 14.19 0.88 33.35
N SER A 600 14.93 1.05 34.44
CA SER A 600 15.58 -0.05 35.14
C SER A 600 14.48 -0.93 35.73
N ASP A 601 14.32 -2.15 35.19
CA ASP A 601 13.51 -3.22 35.78
C ASP A 601 14.03 -3.63 37.17
#